data_AF-A0A7C1H578-F1
#
_entry.id   AF-A0A7C1H578-F1
#
_cell.length_a   1.000
_cell.length_b   1.000
_cell.length_c   1.000
_cell.angle_alpha   90.00
_cell.angle_beta   90.00
_cell.angle_gamma   90.00
#
_symmetry.space_group_name_H-M   'P 1'
#
loop_
_entity.id
_entity.type
_entity.pdbx_description
1 polymer ?
#
loop_
_entity_poly.entity_id
_entity_poly.type
_entity_poly.pdbx_seq_one_letter_code
_entity_poly.pdbx_strand_id
1 'polypeptide(L)'
;MVNERLLKLMEQEKVTAARLAEILEVQPSAISHILSGRNKPSFDFMQKLAFKFPRLNVDWLLTGKGNMYKVAVQQSLFYSPSTVKPKEDTFTPKINEKKDDTQRVVKFTDVNISVSAKSVKQIVFIYSDNTFEIYSPSKSD
;
A
#
# COMPACT_ATOMS: atom_id res chain seq x y z
N MET A 1 15.27 -7.13 -9.31
CA MET A 1 14.35 -7.11 -10.49
C MET A 1 12.99 -7.72 -10.13
N VAL A 2 11.98 -7.72 -11.04
CA VAL A 2 10.63 -8.28 -10.74
C VAL A 2 10.67 -9.77 -10.44
N ASN A 3 11.51 -10.53 -11.16
CA ASN A 3 11.72 -11.97 -10.96
C ASN A 3 12.26 -12.30 -9.56
N GLU A 4 13.22 -11.53 -9.04
CA GLU A 4 13.73 -11.70 -7.66
C GLU A 4 12.63 -11.45 -6.62
N ARG A 5 11.79 -10.43 -6.84
CA ARG A 5 10.68 -10.12 -5.94
C ARG A 5 9.56 -11.17 -6.01
N LEU A 6 9.35 -11.76 -7.18
CA LEU A 6 8.46 -12.91 -7.34
C LEU A 6 9.00 -14.15 -6.61
N LEU A 7 10.30 -14.42 -6.68
CA LEU A 7 10.94 -15.48 -5.88
C LEU A 7 10.74 -15.24 -4.38
N LYS A 8 10.95 -14.00 -3.92
CA LYS A 8 10.71 -13.62 -2.52
C LYS A 8 9.25 -13.82 -2.12
N LEU A 9 8.31 -13.49 -2.99
CA LEU A 9 6.89 -13.79 -2.77
C LEU A 9 6.64 -15.29 -2.59
N MET A 10 7.21 -16.11 -3.47
CA MET A 10 7.05 -17.55 -3.39
C MET A 10 7.61 -18.14 -2.10
N GLU A 11 8.76 -17.63 -1.64
CA GLU A 11 9.37 -18.03 -0.37
C GLU A 11 8.49 -17.66 0.84
N GLN A 12 7.95 -16.44 0.89
CA GLN A 12 7.11 -15.98 2.01
C GLN A 12 5.76 -16.70 2.06
N GLU A 13 5.14 -16.94 0.90
CA GLU A 13 3.87 -17.66 0.80
C GLU A 13 4.07 -19.20 0.86
N LYS A 14 5.33 -19.68 0.92
CA LYS A 14 5.71 -21.10 0.90
C LYS A 14 5.11 -21.88 -0.26
N VAL A 15 5.08 -21.26 -1.45
CA VAL A 15 4.55 -21.86 -2.67
C VAL A 15 5.66 -22.19 -3.66
N THR A 16 5.55 -23.35 -4.31
CA THR A 16 6.47 -23.75 -5.39
C THR A 16 6.07 -23.10 -6.72
N ALA A 17 6.96 -23.12 -7.71
CA ALA A 17 6.65 -22.57 -9.05
C ALA A 17 5.46 -23.28 -9.72
N ALA A 18 5.39 -24.61 -9.57
CA ALA A 18 4.27 -25.40 -10.07
C ALA A 18 2.96 -25.01 -9.38
N ARG A 19 2.98 -24.90 -8.04
CA ARG A 19 1.80 -24.50 -7.27
C ARG A 19 1.35 -23.08 -7.61
N LEU A 20 2.28 -22.16 -7.82
CA LEU A 20 1.96 -20.81 -8.25
C LEU A 20 1.32 -20.79 -9.64
N ALA A 21 1.80 -21.63 -10.57
CA ALA A 21 1.19 -21.76 -11.90
C ALA A 21 -0.28 -22.23 -11.81
N GLU A 22 -0.57 -23.20 -10.93
CA GLU A 22 -1.93 -23.67 -10.66
C GLU A 22 -2.81 -22.57 -10.05
N ILE A 23 -2.32 -21.88 -9.02
CA ILE A 23 -3.07 -20.81 -8.33
C ILE A 23 -3.44 -19.67 -9.30
N LEU A 24 -2.50 -19.32 -10.18
CA LEU A 24 -2.67 -18.27 -11.16
C LEU A 24 -3.30 -18.76 -12.47
N GLU A 25 -3.60 -20.06 -12.60
CA GLU A 25 -4.20 -20.63 -13.82
C GLU A 25 -3.40 -20.25 -15.07
N VAL A 26 -2.06 -20.38 -14.99
CA VAL A 26 -1.12 -20.14 -16.08
C VAL A 26 -0.26 -21.37 -16.34
N GLN A 27 0.37 -21.43 -17.52
CA GLN A 27 1.29 -22.52 -17.83
C GLN A 27 2.55 -22.47 -16.93
N PRO A 28 3.06 -23.62 -16.44
CA PRO A 28 4.29 -23.66 -15.64
C PRO A 28 5.51 -23.04 -16.34
N SER A 29 5.56 -23.14 -17.68
CA SER A 29 6.58 -22.51 -18.52
C SER A 29 6.61 -20.99 -18.36
N ALA A 30 5.44 -20.34 -18.23
CA ALA A 30 5.34 -18.90 -18.04
C ALA A 30 6.00 -18.47 -16.73
N ILE A 31 5.77 -19.21 -15.64
CA ILE A 31 6.45 -18.97 -14.35
C ILE A 31 7.96 -19.12 -14.52
N SER A 32 8.42 -20.23 -15.09
CA SER A 32 9.85 -20.52 -15.25
C SER A 32 10.59 -19.44 -16.07
N HIS A 33 9.99 -18.98 -17.17
CA HIS A 33 10.57 -17.91 -18.00
C HIS A 33 10.62 -16.55 -17.29
N ILE A 34 9.65 -16.25 -16.43
CA ILE A 34 9.67 -15.04 -15.60
C ILE A 34 10.77 -15.16 -14.54
N LEU A 35 10.84 -16.29 -13.81
CA LEU A 35 11.83 -16.48 -12.74
C LEU A 35 13.27 -16.43 -13.24
N SER A 36 13.53 -16.98 -14.43
CA SER A 36 14.84 -16.89 -15.09
C SER A 36 15.19 -15.50 -15.65
N GLY A 37 14.25 -14.56 -15.63
CA GLY A 37 14.46 -13.19 -16.12
C GLY A 37 14.49 -13.05 -17.64
N ARG A 38 14.23 -14.14 -18.38
CA ARG A 38 14.14 -14.09 -19.86
C ARG A 38 12.89 -13.33 -20.31
N ASN A 39 11.80 -13.44 -19.57
CA ASN A 39 10.53 -12.78 -19.88
C ASN A 39 10.08 -11.86 -18.76
N LYS A 40 9.44 -10.75 -19.14
CA LYS A 40 8.67 -9.93 -18.21
C LYS A 40 7.30 -10.57 -17.97
N PRO A 41 6.70 -10.44 -16.77
CA PRO A 41 5.32 -10.85 -16.55
C PRO A 41 4.38 -10.06 -17.47
N SER A 42 3.37 -10.73 -18.03
CA SER A 42 2.32 -10.06 -18.78
C SER A 42 1.40 -9.26 -17.84
N PHE A 43 0.61 -8.35 -18.40
CA PHE A 43 -0.40 -7.63 -17.62
C PHE A 43 -1.45 -8.57 -17.01
N ASP A 44 -1.92 -9.57 -17.78
CA ASP A 44 -2.83 -10.61 -17.29
C ASP A 44 -2.23 -11.37 -16.08
N PHE A 45 -0.96 -11.75 -16.17
CA PHE A 45 -0.26 -12.37 -15.06
C PHE A 45 -0.27 -11.49 -13.80
N MET A 46 0.05 -10.20 -13.97
CA MET A 46 0.07 -9.24 -12.85
C MET A 46 -1.32 -9.04 -12.25
N GLN A 47 -2.38 -8.99 -13.07
CA GLN A 47 -3.75 -8.90 -12.58
C GLN A 47 -4.15 -10.14 -11.77
N LYS A 48 -3.89 -11.34 -12.30
CA LYS A 48 -4.18 -12.60 -11.59
C LYS A 48 -3.42 -12.69 -10.28
N LEU A 49 -2.15 -12.28 -10.28
CA LEU A 49 -1.33 -12.23 -9.07
C LEU A 49 -1.92 -11.25 -8.04
N ALA A 50 -2.27 -10.03 -8.45
CA ALA A 50 -2.89 -9.03 -7.57
C ALA A 50 -4.23 -9.52 -6.99
N PHE A 51 -5.01 -10.27 -7.78
CA PHE A 51 -6.28 -10.82 -7.35
C PHE A 51 -6.13 -11.99 -6.36
N LYS A 52 -5.26 -12.95 -6.65
CA LYS A 52 -5.05 -14.13 -5.79
C LYS A 52 -4.24 -13.81 -4.53
N PHE A 53 -3.43 -12.75 -4.56
CA PHE A 53 -2.64 -12.27 -3.41
C PHE A 53 -3.03 -10.84 -3.02
N PRO A 54 -4.23 -10.60 -2.45
CA PRO A 54 -4.76 -9.25 -2.20
C PRO A 54 -3.93 -8.42 -1.21
N ARG A 55 -3.20 -9.10 -0.30
CA ARG A 55 -2.29 -8.48 0.67
C ARG A 55 -0.99 -7.99 0.02
N LEU A 56 -0.63 -8.50 -1.16
CA LEU A 56 0.57 -8.11 -1.86
C LEU A 56 0.48 -6.64 -2.31
N ASN A 57 1.56 -5.91 -2.09
CA ASN A 57 1.76 -4.59 -2.66
C ASN A 57 2.32 -4.74 -4.09
N VAL A 58 1.47 -4.46 -5.09
CA VAL A 58 1.86 -4.54 -6.51
C VAL A 58 2.90 -3.47 -6.85
N ASP A 59 2.85 -2.29 -6.22
CA ASP A 59 3.83 -1.23 -6.44
C ASP A 59 5.22 -1.67 -5.98
N TRP A 60 5.31 -2.40 -4.87
CA TRP A 60 6.57 -3.01 -4.44
C TRP A 60 7.06 -4.05 -5.44
N LEU A 61 6.18 -4.92 -5.95
CA LEU A 61 6.55 -5.94 -6.92
C LEU A 61 7.08 -5.32 -8.23
N LEU A 62 6.54 -4.17 -8.64
CA LEU A 62 6.93 -3.48 -9.88
C LEU A 62 8.15 -2.57 -9.70
N THR A 63 8.16 -1.75 -8.66
CA THR A 63 9.16 -0.69 -8.47
C THR A 63 10.27 -1.09 -7.51
N GLY A 64 10.00 -2.02 -6.58
CA GLY A 64 10.89 -2.39 -5.49
C GLY A 64 10.87 -1.44 -4.31
N LYS A 65 10.03 -0.40 -4.35
CA LYS A 65 9.90 0.59 -3.30
C LYS A 65 8.77 0.19 -2.35
N GLY A 66 8.92 0.55 -1.08
CA GLY A 66 7.94 0.26 -0.03
C GLY A 66 7.99 -1.17 0.48
N ASN A 67 6.92 -1.58 1.16
CA ASN A 67 6.79 -2.89 1.77
C ASN A 67 6.16 -3.90 0.81
N MET A 68 6.59 -5.16 0.93
CA MET A 68 6.06 -6.27 0.14
C MET A 68 4.56 -6.48 0.33
N TYR A 69 4.08 -6.36 1.56
CA TYR A 69 2.67 -6.42 1.87
C TYR A 69 2.12 -5.02 2.12
N LYS A 70 0.86 -4.82 1.76
CA LYS A 70 0.11 -3.60 2.10
C LYS A 70 0.06 -3.51 3.62
N VAL A 71 0.56 -2.41 4.17
CA VAL A 71 0.36 -2.10 5.58
C VAL A 71 -1.10 -1.72 5.72
N ALA A 72 -1.82 -2.37 6.64
CA ALA A 72 -3.12 -1.88 7.04
C ALA A 72 -2.89 -0.48 7.61
N VAL A 73 -3.24 0.55 6.86
CA VAL A 73 -3.33 1.90 7.41
C VAL A 73 -4.49 1.82 8.39
N GLN A 74 -4.17 1.48 9.64
CA GLN A 74 -4.99 1.92 10.75
C GLN A 74 -5.01 3.42 10.58
N GLN A 75 -6.15 3.95 10.14
CA GLN A 75 -6.41 5.37 10.26
C GLN A 75 -6.33 5.63 11.75
N SER A 76 -5.15 6.03 12.22
CA SER A 76 -4.97 6.44 13.60
C SER A 76 -5.96 7.58 13.77
N LEU A 77 -6.96 7.38 14.63
CA LEU A 77 -8.02 8.36 14.92
C LEU A 77 -7.46 9.68 15.47
N PHE A 78 -6.14 9.76 15.67
CA PHE A 78 -5.37 10.85 16.24
C PHE A 78 -4.37 11.52 15.28
N TYR A 79 -4.27 11.10 14.01
CA TYR A 79 -3.50 11.89 13.04
C TYR A 79 -4.34 13.08 12.59
N SER A 80 -4.24 14.18 13.33
CA SER A 80 -4.41 15.49 12.72
C SER A 80 -3.36 15.61 11.61
N PRO A 81 -3.70 16.11 10.41
CA PRO A 81 -2.71 16.37 9.38
C PRO A 81 -1.74 17.42 9.91
N SER A 82 -0.65 16.95 10.52
CA SER A 82 0.50 17.79 10.82
C SER A 82 1.04 18.21 9.48
N THR A 83 0.90 19.50 9.19
CA THR A 83 1.61 20.16 8.11
C THR A 83 3.04 19.69 8.12
N VAL A 84 3.47 19.12 7.00
CA VAL A 84 4.85 18.71 6.78
C VAL A 84 5.69 19.99 6.89
N LYS A 85 6.23 20.27 8.08
CA LYS A 85 7.32 21.23 8.23
C LYS A 85 8.53 20.57 7.59
N PRO A 86 9.09 21.12 6.51
CA PRO A 86 10.36 20.65 5.98
C PRO A 86 11.40 20.76 7.08
N LYS A 87 12.16 19.68 7.30
CA LYS A 87 13.36 19.72 8.15
C LYS A 87 14.33 20.70 7.50
N GLU A 88 14.65 21.78 8.22
CA GLU A 88 15.79 22.65 7.92
C GLU A 88 17.07 21.87 8.24
N ASP A 89 17.69 21.31 7.22
CA ASP A 89 19.12 21.02 7.28
C ASP A 89 19.87 22.31 6.91
N THR A 90 20.51 22.85 7.94
CA THR A 90 21.41 24.01 7.95
C THR A 90 22.45 23.94 6.83
N PHE A 91 22.28 24.76 5.79
CA PHE A 91 23.40 25.29 5.01
C PHE A 91 23.18 26.78 4.78
N THR A 92 24.10 27.57 5.29
CA THR A 92 24.13 29.04 5.21
C THR A 92 24.37 29.55 3.78
N PRO A 93 23.99 30.81 3.49
CA PRO A 93 23.61 31.25 2.16
C PRO A 93 24.77 31.86 1.35
N LYS A 94 24.73 31.69 0.03
CA LYS A 94 25.26 32.68 -0.92
C LYS A 94 24.14 33.12 -1.86
N ILE A 95 23.72 34.36 -1.64
CA ILE A 95 22.79 35.12 -2.48
C ILE A 95 23.50 35.42 -3.80
N ASN A 96 22.85 35.14 -4.93
CA ASN A 96 22.97 36.01 -6.09
C ASN A 96 21.69 35.97 -6.94
N GLU A 97 21.14 37.14 -7.17
CA GLU A 97 19.92 37.41 -7.92
C GLU A 97 20.10 37.15 -9.43
N LYS A 98 19.06 36.62 -10.09
CA LYS A 98 18.55 37.17 -11.36
C LYS A 98 17.18 36.57 -11.72
N LYS A 99 16.40 37.41 -12.41
CA LYS A 99 14.96 37.41 -12.69
C LYS A 99 14.49 36.43 -13.79
N ASP A 100 13.15 36.28 -13.80
CA ASP A 100 12.23 35.91 -14.90
C ASP A 100 12.27 34.46 -15.40
N ASP A 101 11.18 33.74 -15.68
CA ASP A 101 9.78 34.15 -15.88
C ASP A 101 8.86 32.90 -15.80
N THR A 102 7.55 33.14 -15.74
CA THR A 102 6.42 32.26 -16.10
C THR A 102 5.86 31.19 -15.15
N GLN A 103 4.74 31.62 -14.56
CA GLN A 103 3.60 30.95 -13.95
C GLN A 103 3.08 29.69 -14.66
N ARG A 104 2.75 28.63 -13.89
CA ARG A 104 1.53 27.80 -14.06
C ARG A 104 1.06 27.25 -12.71
N VAL A 105 0.07 27.91 -12.12
CA VAL A 105 -0.69 27.43 -10.95
C VAL A 105 -1.79 26.49 -11.45
N VAL A 106 -1.71 25.20 -11.11
CA VAL A 106 -2.84 24.27 -11.30
C VAL A 106 -3.60 24.21 -9.98
N LYS A 107 -4.76 24.85 -9.95
CA LYS A 107 -5.75 24.72 -8.86
C LYS A 107 -6.35 23.31 -8.92
N PHE A 108 -6.12 22.49 -7.90
CA PHE A 108 -6.90 21.27 -7.71
C PHE A 108 -8.20 21.67 -7.01
N THR A 109 -9.30 21.55 -7.75
CA THR A 109 -10.67 21.73 -7.26
C THR A 109 -11.01 20.64 -6.24
N ASP A 110 -11.63 21.07 -5.15
CA ASP A 110 -12.08 20.26 -4.02
C ASP A 110 -12.86 19.02 -4.43
N VAL A 111 -12.38 17.84 -4.02
CA VAL A 111 -13.15 16.60 -4.07
C VAL A 111 -14.15 16.64 -2.91
N ASN A 112 -15.42 16.87 -3.23
CA ASN A 112 -16.52 16.78 -2.28
C ASN A 112 -16.74 15.30 -1.88
N ILE A 113 -16.08 14.87 -0.81
CA ILE A 113 -16.37 13.60 -0.15
C ILE A 113 -17.59 13.82 0.74
N SER A 114 -18.73 13.23 0.36
CA SER A 114 -19.90 13.11 1.23
C SER A 114 -19.50 12.32 2.47
N VAL A 115 -19.27 13.03 3.57
CA VAL A 115 -19.02 12.43 4.89
C VAL A 115 -20.38 11.96 5.42
N SER A 116 -20.70 10.69 5.18
CA SER A 116 -21.77 10.02 5.91
C SER A 116 -21.49 10.14 7.41
N ALA A 117 -22.48 10.65 8.17
CA ALA A 117 -22.36 10.83 9.61
C ALA A 117 -22.01 9.49 10.28
N LYS A 118 -20.82 9.40 10.86
CA LYS A 118 -20.34 8.19 11.54
C LYS A 118 -21.06 8.05 12.88
N SER A 119 -21.74 6.92 13.10
CA SER A 119 -22.26 6.53 14.41
C SER A 119 -21.39 5.43 15.03
N VAL A 120 -21.24 5.47 16.36
CA VAL A 120 -20.52 4.42 17.09
C VAL A 120 -21.35 3.13 17.02
N LYS A 121 -20.77 2.05 16.50
CA LYS A 121 -21.43 0.73 16.46
C LYS A 121 -21.21 -0.06 17.75
N GLN A 122 -19.99 -0.05 18.29
CA GLN A 122 -19.61 -0.75 19.52
C GLN A 122 -18.27 -0.22 20.06
N ILE A 123 -18.00 -0.42 21.35
CA ILE A 123 -16.74 -0.17 22.05
C ILE A 123 -16.27 -1.49 22.67
N VAL A 124 -14.98 -1.82 22.54
CA VAL A 124 -14.37 -3.01 23.16
C VAL A 124 -13.30 -2.55 24.17
N PHE A 125 -13.46 -2.92 25.43
CA PHE A 125 -12.44 -2.77 26.47
C PHE A 125 -11.59 -4.03 26.53
N ILE A 126 -10.25 -3.91 26.52
CA ILE A 126 -9.31 -5.03 26.64
C ILE A 126 -8.48 -4.79 27.89
N TYR A 127 -8.50 -5.75 28.81
CA TYR A 127 -7.82 -5.68 30.10
C TYR A 127 -6.45 -6.38 30.05
N SER A 128 -5.58 -6.08 31.02
CA SER A 128 -4.21 -6.62 31.09
C SER A 128 -4.14 -8.11 31.42
N ASP A 129 -5.22 -8.69 31.91
CA ASP A 129 -5.39 -10.13 32.18
C ASP A 129 -5.93 -10.90 30.96
N ASN A 130 -5.90 -10.26 29.79
CA ASN A 130 -6.40 -10.78 28.52
C ASN A 130 -7.93 -10.98 28.47
N THR A 131 -8.69 -10.42 29.42
CA THR A 131 -10.16 -10.37 29.34
C THR A 131 -10.65 -9.17 28.52
N PHE A 132 -11.91 -9.20 28.07
CA PHE A 132 -12.50 -8.10 27.31
C PHE A 132 -14.00 -7.93 27.57
N GLU A 133 -14.49 -6.70 27.39
CA GLU A 133 -15.92 -6.34 27.46
C GLU A 133 -16.36 -5.60 26.19
N ILE A 134 -17.58 -5.88 25.72
CA ILE A 134 -18.16 -5.26 24.51
C ILE A 134 -19.41 -4.46 24.89
N TYR A 135 -19.43 -3.18 24.55
CA TYR A 135 -20.58 -2.30 24.72
C TYR A 135 -21.12 -1.87 23.36
N SER A 136 -22.42 -2.03 23.17
CA SER A 136 -23.16 -1.46 22.03
C SER A 136 -24.05 -0.34 22.56
N PRO A 137 -24.10 0.84 21.91
CA PRO A 137 -25.05 1.87 22.30
C PRO A 137 -26.47 1.33 22.12
N SER A 138 -27.20 1.21 23.23
CA SER A 138 -28.63 0.95 23.18
C SER A 138 -29.32 2.16 22.53
N LYS A 139 -30.30 1.90 21.66
CA LYS A 139 -31.19 2.98 21.21
C LYS A 139 -31.88 3.52 22.46
N SER A 140 -31.73 4.81 22.73
CA SER A 140 -32.61 5.52 23.64
C SER A 140 -33.98 5.60 22.95
N ASP A 141 -34.98 4.93 23.53
CA ASP A 141 -36.39 5.14 23.18
C ASP A 141 -36.87 6.52 23.66
#